data_AF-A0A1Y2LWS1-F1
#
_entry.id   AF-A0A1Y2LWS1-F1
#
_cell.length_a   1.000
_cell.length_b   1.000
_cell.length_c   1.000
_cell.angle_alpha   90.00
_cell.angle_beta   90.00
_cell.angle_gamma   90.00
#
_symmetry.space_group_name_H-M   'P 1'
#
loop_
_entity.id
_entity.type
_entity.pdbx_description
1 polymer ?
#
loop_
_entity_poly.entity_id
_entity_poly.type
_entity_poly.pdbx_seq_one_letter_code
_entity_poly.pdbx_strand_id
1 'polypeptide(L)'
;MITSSQSLTYYLALTTHQPFEVPIYNDLANQRYNISVAFGTPPQIYSHLFDTGSTDVWGPKFNSYGCAPACHANFSFDPTASSTLVEIDIPFDARYELTPDLAVKGLYYNDSISVGGVTAIENATFAVSDIPKPLYIQGTRGIFGVGTRYSESWYQNPDSPYWQDYEKTVQRVGR
;
A
#
# COMPACT_ATOMS: atom_id res chain seq x y z
N MET A 1 3.07 -25.37 -18.89
CA MET A 1 2.03 -26.31 -18.40
C MET A 1 2.29 -26.52 -16.92
N ILE A 2 1.46 -25.93 -16.06
CA ILE A 2 1.55 -26.13 -14.60
C ILE A 2 1.03 -27.53 -14.30
N THR A 3 1.83 -28.37 -13.63
CA THR A 3 1.49 -29.77 -13.34
C THR A 3 0.38 -29.86 -12.28
N SER A 4 -0.49 -30.86 -12.39
CA SER A 4 -1.74 -31.04 -11.62
C SER A 4 -1.59 -31.07 -10.08
N SER A 5 -0.41 -31.36 -9.56
CA SER A 5 -0.13 -31.35 -8.11
C SER A 5 -0.09 -29.94 -7.53
N GLN A 6 0.51 -28.97 -8.24
CA GLN A 6 0.57 -27.58 -7.78
C GLN A 6 -0.82 -26.97 -7.72
N SER A 7 -1.66 -27.21 -8.74
CA SER A 7 -3.05 -26.74 -8.74
C SER A 7 -3.85 -27.30 -7.55
N LEU A 8 -3.68 -28.58 -7.21
CA LEU A 8 -4.37 -29.17 -6.05
C LEU A 8 -3.92 -28.52 -4.73
N THR A 9 -2.62 -28.23 -4.57
CA THR A 9 -2.09 -27.54 -3.39
C THR A 9 -2.60 -26.11 -3.28
N TYR A 10 -2.69 -25.36 -4.39
CA TYR A 10 -3.30 -24.01 -4.41
C TYR A 10 -4.79 -24.05 -4.04
N TYR A 11 -5.55 -25.01 -4.58
CA TYR A 11 -6.97 -25.19 -4.23
C TYR A 11 -7.18 -25.56 -2.76
N LEU A 12 -6.32 -26.41 -2.20
CA LEU A 12 -6.33 -26.76 -0.77
C LEU A 12 -5.91 -25.57 0.12
N ALA A 13 -4.97 -24.74 -0.31
CA ALA A 13 -4.60 -23.50 0.39
C ALA A 13 -5.77 -22.49 0.42
N LEU A 14 -6.50 -22.32 -0.68
CA LEU A 14 -7.68 -21.44 -0.73
C LEU A 14 -8.84 -21.94 0.15
N THR A 15 -8.98 -23.24 0.37
CA THR A 15 -10.03 -23.83 1.21
C THR A 15 -9.68 -23.89 2.70
N THR A 16 -8.42 -23.66 3.07
CA THR A 16 -7.99 -23.58 4.48
C THR A 16 -8.06 -22.16 5.05
N HIS A 17 -8.15 -21.13 4.20
CA HIS A 17 -8.35 -19.76 4.65
C HIS A 17 -9.84 -19.49 4.91
N GLN A 18 -10.19 -19.15 6.15
CA GLN A 18 -11.51 -18.62 6.46
C GLN A 18 -11.64 -17.25 5.79
N PRO A 19 -12.70 -17.00 4.99
CA PRO A 19 -12.94 -15.67 4.45
C PRO A 19 -13.19 -14.70 5.60
N PHE A 20 -12.70 -13.47 5.45
CA PHE A 20 -13.02 -12.38 6.36
C PHE A 20 -13.62 -11.22 5.56
N GLU A 21 -14.50 -10.47 6.21
CA GLU A 21 -15.19 -9.34 5.59
C GLU A 21 -14.56 -8.04 6.08
N VAL A 22 -14.32 -7.10 5.15
CA VAL A 22 -13.82 -5.77 5.46
C VAL A 22 -14.90 -4.75 5.11
N PRO A 23 -15.38 -3.96 6.08
CA PRO A 23 -16.29 -2.85 5.78
C PRO A 23 -15.64 -1.85 4.82
N ILE A 24 -16.37 -1.49 3.76
CA ILE A 24 -15.96 -0.48 2.81
C ILE A 24 -16.78 0.79 3.05
N TYR A 25 -16.11 1.93 3.10
CA TYR A 25 -16.70 3.26 3.16
C TYR A 25 -16.92 3.80 1.75
N ASN A 26 -18.16 4.20 1.44
CA ASN A 26 -18.50 4.89 0.19
C ASN A 26 -18.33 6.41 0.37
N ASP A 27 -17.24 6.95 -0.15
CA ASP A 27 -16.99 8.38 -0.23
C ASP A 27 -17.70 8.96 -1.47
N LEU A 28 -18.96 9.34 -1.28
CA LEU A 28 -19.77 9.93 -2.35
C LEU A 28 -19.21 11.27 -2.86
N ALA A 29 -18.52 12.04 -2.00
CA ALA A 29 -18.01 13.35 -2.36
C ALA A 29 -16.85 13.25 -3.35
N ASN A 30 -16.01 12.22 -3.19
CA ASN A 30 -14.85 12.00 -4.05
C ASN A 30 -14.98 10.78 -4.98
N GLN A 31 -16.15 10.12 -4.99
CA GLN A 31 -16.47 8.95 -5.81
C GLN A 31 -15.48 7.77 -5.60
N ARG A 32 -15.22 7.43 -4.33
CA ARG A 32 -14.27 6.36 -3.97
C ARG A 32 -14.87 5.35 -2.98
N TYR A 33 -14.36 4.13 -3.06
CA TYR A 33 -14.63 3.07 -2.10
C TYR A 33 -13.36 2.79 -1.30
N ASN A 34 -13.37 3.18 -0.03
CA ASN A 34 -12.18 3.12 0.81
C ASN A 34 -12.34 2.08 1.91
N ILE A 35 -11.21 1.58 2.38
CA ILE A 35 -11.11 0.71 3.56
C ILE A 35 -10.36 1.43 4.69
N SER A 36 -10.64 1.03 5.92
CA SER A 36 -9.83 1.42 7.08
C SER A 36 -8.67 0.43 7.23
N VAL A 37 -7.45 0.96 7.27
CA VAL A 37 -6.23 0.17 7.43
C VAL A 37 -5.46 0.71 8.62
N ALA A 38 -4.92 -0.21 9.42
CA ALA A 38 -4.13 0.10 10.60
C ALA A 38 -2.65 -0.20 10.32
N PHE A 39 -1.76 0.74 10.67
CA PHE A 39 -0.32 0.61 10.47
C PHE A 39 0.44 0.81 11.79
N GLY A 40 1.48 0.01 12.00
CA GLY A 40 2.47 0.20 13.05
C GLY A 40 2.01 -0.08 14.48
N THR A 41 2.88 0.24 15.43
CA THR A 41 2.71 -0.09 16.85
C THR A 41 2.99 1.14 17.74
N PRO A 42 1.97 1.72 18.42
CA PRO A 42 0.56 1.33 18.40
C PRO A 42 -0.10 1.60 17.04
N PRO A 43 -1.23 0.93 16.74
CA PRO A 43 -1.87 1.05 15.43
C PRO A 43 -2.37 2.47 15.12
N GLN A 44 -1.94 3.01 13.98
CA GLN A 44 -2.42 4.25 13.38
C GLN A 44 -3.42 3.92 12.26
N ILE A 45 -4.67 4.34 12.42
CA ILE A 45 -5.77 3.91 11.53
C ILE A 45 -6.17 5.05 10.60
N TYR A 46 -6.07 4.80 9.29
CA TYR A 46 -6.49 5.77 8.29
C TYR A 46 -6.98 5.11 7.00
N SER A 47 -7.65 5.92 6.17
CA SER A 47 -8.41 5.45 5.02
C SER A 47 -7.54 5.27 3.78
N HIS A 48 -7.72 4.15 3.06
CA HIS A 48 -7.06 3.89 1.77
C HIS A 48 -8.08 3.51 0.69
N LEU A 49 -7.81 3.93 -0.55
CA LEU A 49 -8.50 3.38 -1.70
C LEU A 49 -8.05 1.93 -1.90
N PHE A 50 -9.02 1.01 -1.98
CA PHE A 50 -8.72 -0.38 -2.31
C PHE A 50 -8.54 -0.52 -3.82
N ASP A 51 -7.32 -0.83 -4.27
CA ASP A 51 -6.94 -0.73 -5.69
C ASP A 51 -6.45 -2.07 -6.24
N THR A 52 -7.25 -2.69 -7.11
CA THR A 52 -6.86 -3.92 -7.84
C THR A 52 -5.98 -3.64 -9.06
N GLY A 53 -5.83 -2.37 -9.45
CA GLY A 53 -5.04 -1.94 -10.58
C GLY A 53 -3.57 -1.67 -10.25
N SER A 54 -3.18 -1.66 -8.96
CA SER A 54 -1.80 -1.47 -8.52
C SER A 54 -1.41 -2.38 -7.34
N THR A 55 -0.12 -2.45 -7.03
CA THR A 55 0.48 -3.35 -6.00
C THR A 55 0.96 -2.60 -4.77
N ASP A 56 1.40 -1.35 -4.94
CA ASP A 56 1.97 -0.57 -3.86
C ASP A 56 0.93 -0.24 -2.79
N VAL A 57 1.31 -0.41 -1.53
CA VAL A 57 0.60 0.19 -0.40
C VAL A 57 1.31 1.48 -0.02
N TRP A 58 0.59 2.61 0.02
CA TRP A 58 1.18 3.87 0.43
C TRP A 58 0.17 4.84 1.04
N GLY A 59 0.67 5.73 1.89
CA GLY A 59 -0.11 6.79 2.52
C GLY A 59 0.64 8.13 2.66
N PRO A 60 -0.07 9.24 2.88
CA PRO A 60 0.53 10.53 3.21
C PRO A 60 1.26 10.51 4.56
N LYS A 61 2.39 11.21 4.65
CA LYS A 61 3.02 11.51 5.94
C LYS A 61 2.23 12.57 6.72
N PHE A 62 2.32 12.55 8.05
CA PHE A 62 1.59 13.47 8.94
C PHE A 62 1.78 14.96 8.62
N ASN A 63 2.93 15.36 8.09
CA ASN A 63 3.25 16.73 7.70
C ASN A 63 3.42 16.88 6.16
N SER A 64 2.65 16.11 5.39
CA SER A 64 2.67 16.13 3.93
C SER A 64 2.34 17.52 3.37
N TYR A 65 2.99 17.92 2.26
CA TYR A 65 2.81 19.24 1.64
C TYR A 65 1.36 19.60 1.35
N GLY A 66 0.52 18.62 0.97
CA GLY A 66 -0.88 18.87 0.65
C GLY A 66 -1.74 19.31 1.84
N CYS A 67 -1.33 18.98 3.06
CA CYS A 67 -2.04 19.26 4.30
C CYS A 67 -1.16 19.86 5.40
N ALA A 68 0.00 20.43 5.04
CA ALA A 68 0.87 21.13 5.98
C ALA A 68 0.11 22.26 6.72
N PRO A 69 0.39 22.50 8.01
CA PRO A 69 1.51 21.94 8.78
C PRO A 69 1.26 20.54 9.38
N ALA A 70 0.00 20.09 9.40
CA ALA A 70 -0.40 18.80 9.97
C ALA A 70 -1.66 18.27 9.28
N CYS A 71 -1.56 17.07 8.75
CA CYS A 71 -2.66 16.30 8.20
C CYS A 71 -3.50 15.71 9.34
N HIS A 72 -4.79 15.49 9.07
CA HIS A 72 -5.65 14.84 10.05
C HIS A 72 -5.18 13.39 10.29
N ALA A 73 -5.19 12.92 11.54
CA ALA A 73 -4.70 11.58 11.90
C ALA A 73 -5.35 10.45 11.08
N ASN A 74 -6.64 10.59 10.77
CA ASN A 74 -7.37 9.62 9.93
C ASN A 74 -7.00 9.66 8.43
N PHE A 75 -6.00 10.45 8.02
CA PHE A 75 -5.56 10.60 6.63
C PHE A 75 -4.06 10.39 6.42
N SER A 76 -3.29 10.19 7.49
CA SER A 76 -1.84 10.20 7.39
C SER A 76 -1.21 9.33 8.44
N PHE A 77 0.00 8.86 8.14
CA PHE A 77 0.85 8.14 9.05
C PHE A 77 1.94 9.06 9.63
N ASP A 78 2.20 8.94 10.92
CA ASP A 78 3.35 9.53 11.60
C ASP A 78 4.41 8.45 11.86
N PRO A 79 5.52 8.43 11.08
CA PRO A 79 6.62 7.50 11.30
C PRO A 79 7.19 7.51 12.71
N THR A 80 7.17 8.67 13.38
CA THR A 80 7.76 8.83 14.72
C THR A 80 6.88 8.25 15.83
N ALA A 81 5.62 7.95 15.53
CA ALA A 81 4.66 7.40 16.47
C ALA A 81 4.58 5.86 16.44
N SER A 82 5.32 5.18 15.57
CA SER A 82 5.43 3.72 15.57
C SER A 82 6.77 3.24 16.14
N SER A 83 6.70 2.34 17.11
CA SER A 83 7.84 1.73 17.79
C SER A 83 8.47 0.55 17.05
N THR A 84 7.78 0.01 16.05
CA THR A 84 8.20 -1.17 15.25
C THR A 84 8.60 -0.82 13.83
N LEU A 85 8.50 0.46 13.45
CA LEU A 85 8.80 0.93 12.11
C LEU A 85 10.28 0.78 11.76
N VAL A 86 10.53 0.24 10.58
CA VAL A 86 11.87 0.13 10.00
C VAL A 86 11.88 0.82 8.65
N GLU A 87 12.63 1.90 8.51
CA GLU A 87 12.91 2.51 7.20
C GLU A 87 13.83 1.59 6.39
N ILE A 88 13.51 1.40 5.10
CA ILE A 88 14.28 0.49 4.22
C ILE A 88 15.19 1.24 3.22
N ASP A 89 15.34 2.57 3.37
CA ASP A 89 16.22 3.45 2.58
C ASP A 89 16.01 3.34 1.05
N ILE A 90 14.77 3.06 0.63
CA ILE A 90 14.38 3.00 -0.78
C ILE A 90 13.40 4.14 -1.07
N PRO A 91 13.71 5.02 -2.04
CA PRO A 91 12.78 6.06 -2.49
C PRO A 91 11.50 5.49 -3.09
N PHE A 92 10.38 6.14 -2.76
CA PHE A 92 9.09 5.92 -3.42
C PHE A 92 8.80 7.08 -4.38
N ASP A 93 8.39 6.77 -5.61
CA ASP A 93 7.92 7.75 -6.60
C ASP A 93 6.77 7.13 -7.38
N ALA A 94 5.55 7.58 -7.09
CA ALA A 94 4.36 7.18 -7.82
C ALA A 94 3.77 8.37 -8.58
N ARG A 95 3.41 8.15 -9.84
CA ARG A 95 2.87 9.18 -10.73
C ARG A 95 1.57 8.69 -11.36
N TYR A 96 0.45 9.21 -10.88
CA TYR A 96 -0.89 8.79 -11.31
C TYR A 96 -1.42 9.61 -12.50
N GLU A 97 -0.72 10.69 -12.84
CA GLU A 97 -1.01 11.54 -13.99
C GLU A 97 0.28 11.88 -14.74
N LEU A 98 0.16 12.32 -16.00
CA LEU A 98 1.31 12.57 -16.89
C LEU A 98 2.13 13.81 -16.51
N THR A 99 1.68 14.59 -15.51
CA THR A 99 2.31 15.86 -15.14
C THR A 99 3.18 15.70 -13.88
N PRO A 100 4.44 16.18 -13.88
CA PRO A 100 5.37 16.01 -12.76
C PRO A 100 4.94 16.63 -11.43
N ASP A 101 4.01 17.59 -11.44
CA ASP A 101 3.48 18.29 -10.27
C ASP A 101 2.55 17.44 -9.41
N LEU A 102 2.13 16.27 -9.91
CA LEU A 102 1.28 15.31 -9.20
C LEU A 102 2.04 14.08 -8.68
N ALA A 103 3.36 14.10 -8.74
CA ALA A 103 4.18 13.02 -8.20
C ALA A 103 4.00 12.89 -6.69
N VAL A 104 3.78 11.65 -6.24
CA VAL A 104 3.75 11.25 -4.83
C VAL A 104 5.12 10.67 -4.50
N LYS A 105 5.88 11.35 -3.63
CA LYS A 105 7.27 10.99 -3.35
C LYS A 105 7.47 10.70 -1.88
N GLY A 106 8.24 9.67 -1.56
CA GLY A 106 8.40 9.24 -0.19
C GLY A 106 9.54 8.26 -0.01
N LEU A 107 9.45 7.49 1.06
CA LEU A 107 10.32 6.37 1.38
C LEU A 107 9.47 5.16 1.70
N TYR A 108 9.99 3.97 1.39
CA TYR A 108 9.42 2.73 1.88
C TYR A 108 9.83 2.45 3.33
N TYR A 109 8.94 1.76 4.03
CA TYR A 109 9.12 1.28 5.38
C TYR A 109 8.56 -0.14 5.50
N ASN A 110 9.03 -0.86 6.50
CA ASN A 110 8.41 -2.08 6.99
C ASN A 110 7.79 -1.84 8.36
N ASP A 111 6.55 -2.28 8.54
CA ASP A 111 5.88 -2.29 9.84
C ASP A 111 4.71 -3.29 9.84
N SER A 112 3.92 -3.31 10.89
CA SER A 112 2.69 -4.09 10.96
C SER A 112 1.56 -3.43 10.14
N ILE A 113 0.76 -4.24 9.43
CA ILE A 113 -0.45 -3.80 8.71
C ILE A 113 -1.63 -4.69 9.10
N SER A 114 -2.78 -4.10 9.45
CA SER A 114 -4.03 -4.83 9.69
C SER A 114 -5.21 -4.18 8.97
N VAL A 115 -6.13 -5.01 8.47
CA VAL A 115 -7.35 -4.59 7.75
C VAL A 115 -8.55 -5.35 8.32
N GLY A 116 -9.64 -4.67 8.64
CA GLY A 116 -10.87 -5.33 9.09
C GLY A 116 -10.76 -6.09 10.43
N GLY A 117 -9.79 -5.72 11.28
CA GLY A 117 -9.62 -6.35 12.60
C GLY A 117 -9.00 -7.76 12.56
N VAL A 118 -8.48 -8.18 11.41
CA VAL A 118 -7.69 -9.42 11.31
C VAL A 118 -6.32 -9.26 11.97
N THR A 119 -5.70 -10.39 12.33
CA THR A 119 -4.32 -10.43 12.82
C THR A 119 -3.41 -9.64 11.87
N ALA A 120 -2.58 -8.77 12.45
CA ALA A 120 -1.66 -7.94 11.68
C ALA A 120 -0.66 -8.81 10.89
N ILE A 121 -0.38 -8.38 9.67
CA ILE A 121 0.75 -8.85 8.88
C ILE A 121 1.96 -8.08 9.37
N GLU A 122 2.89 -8.78 9.99
CA GLU A 122 4.14 -8.19 10.49
C GLU A 122 5.16 -8.01 9.35
N ASN A 123 6.01 -7.00 9.48
CA ASN A 123 7.09 -6.69 8.52
C ASN A 123 6.57 -6.54 7.08
N ALA A 124 5.38 -5.94 6.92
CA ALA A 124 4.80 -5.62 5.63
C ALA A 124 5.37 -4.29 5.12
N THR A 125 5.70 -4.26 3.83
CA THR A 125 6.27 -3.07 3.17
C THR A 125 5.16 -2.12 2.71
N PHE A 126 5.33 -0.82 2.96
CA PHE A 126 4.48 0.25 2.44
C PHE A 126 5.27 1.56 2.36
N ALA A 127 4.81 2.52 1.56
CA ALA A 127 5.44 3.83 1.44
C ALA A 127 4.73 4.93 2.24
N VAL A 128 5.52 5.83 2.80
CA VAL A 128 5.04 7.04 3.48
C VAL A 128 5.53 8.24 2.70
N SER A 129 4.60 9.05 2.21
CA SER A 129 4.88 9.98 1.11
C SER A 129 4.39 11.41 1.34
N ASP A 130 5.07 12.36 0.71
CA ASP A 130 4.54 13.66 0.40
C ASP A 130 3.56 13.56 -0.77
N ILE A 131 2.37 14.10 -0.54
CA ILE A 131 1.35 14.28 -1.58
C ILE A 131 1.21 15.78 -1.88
N PRO A 132 1.06 16.15 -3.16
CA PRO A 132 0.82 17.53 -3.55
C PRO A 132 -0.62 17.96 -3.20
N LYS A 133 -0.81 19.26 -3.00
CA LYS A 133 -2.07 19.87 -2.58
C LYS A 133 -3.28 19.53 -3.46
N PRO A 134 -3.17 19.44 -4.80
CA PRO A 134 -4.29 19.00 -5.65
C PRO A 134 -4.82 17.61 -5.28
N LEU A 135 -3.94 16.62 -5.08
CA LEU A 135 -4.35 15.26 -4.71
C LEU A 135 -5.00 15.22 -3.32
N TYR A 136 -4.49 16.00 -2.37
CA TYR A 136 -5.11 16.12 -1.05
C TYR A 136 -6.54 16.69 -1.11
N ILE A 137 -6.73 17.77 -1.88
CA ILE A 137 -8.04 18.42 -2.07
C ILE A 137 -9.02 17.49 -2.77
N GLN A 138 -8.56 16.70 -3.74
CA GLN A 138 -9.38 15.70 -4.44
C GLN A 138 -9.76 14.50 -3.57
N GLY A 139 -9.32 14.44 -2.31
CA GLY A 139 -9.71 13.35 -1.41
C GLY A 139 -8.78 12.14 -1.42
N THR A 140 -7.59 12.22 -2.04
CA THR A 140 -6.64 11.11 -2.03
C THR A 140 -6.05 10.93 -0.64
N ARG A 141 -6.22 9.74 -0.06
CA ARG A 141 -5.78 9.39 1.32
C ARG A 141 -4.70 8.31 1.39
N GLY A 142 -4.36 7.72 0.24
CA GLY A 142 -3.49 6.57 0.14
C GLY A 142 -4.11 5.50 -0.74
N ILE A 143 -3.28 4.57 -1.19
CA ILE A 143 -3.69 3.41 -1.98
C ILE A 143 -3.28 2.14 -1.24
N PHE A 144 -4.19 1.18 -1.22
CA PHE A 144 -3.94 -0.17 -0.78
C PHE A 144 -3.98 -1.09 -2.00
N GLY A 145 -2.83 -1.25 -2.65
CA GLY A 145 -2.68 -2.07 -3.84
C GLY A 145 -2.82 -3.56 -3.54
N VAL A 146 -3.66 -4.25 -4.31
CA VAL A 146 -3.87 -5.70 -4.25
C VAL A 146 -3.80 -6.35 -5.64
N GLY A 147 -3.31 -5.59 -6.62
CA GLY A 147 -3.07 -6.03 -7.97
C GLY A 147 -1.94 -7.05 -8.06
N THR A 148 -1.68 -7.49 -9.28
CA THR A 148 -0.57 -8.41 -9.53
C THR A 148 0.75 -7.66 -9.32
N ARG A 149 1.81 -8.34 -8.89
CA ARG A 149 3.17 -7.78 -8.81
C ARG A 149 3.71 -7.11 -10.08
N TYR A 150 3.04 -7.28 -11.22
CA TYR A 150 3.36 -6.62 -12.50
C TYR A 150 2.73 -5.23 -12.63
N SER A 151 1.93 -4.84 -11.65
CA SER A 151 1.11 -3.64 -11.61
C SER A 151 1.65 -2.73 -10.52
N GLU A 152 2.92 -2.32 -10.57
CA GLU A 152 3.37 -1.19 -9.73
C GLU A 152 2.61 0.09 -10.13
N SER A 153 2.76 1.15 -9.35
CA SER A 153 2.40 2.49 -9.81
C SER A 153 3.00 2.76 -11.21
N TRP A 154 2.34 3.60 -12.03
CA TRP A 154 2.70 3.79 -13.45
C TRP A 154 4.18 4.14 -13.69
N TYR A 155 4.85 4.72 -12.69
CA TYR A 155 6.29 4.91 -12.71
C TYR A 155 6.98 3.72 -12.03
N GLN A 156 7.66 2.90 -12.82
CA GLN A 156 8.47 1.79 -12.32
C GLN A 156 9.74 2.35 -11.68
N ASN A 157 9.91 2.15 -10.38
CA ASN A 157 11.18 2.38 -9.71
C ASN A 157 11.94 1.04 -9.68
N PRO A 158 13.07 0.89 -10.41
CA PRO A 158 13.86 -0.35 -10.40
C PRO A 158 14.34 -0.76 -9.00
N ASP A 159 14.44 0.20 -8.08
CA ASP A 159 14.85 -0.04 -6.70
C ASP A 159 13.67 -0.43 -5.79
N SER A 160 12.43 -0.33 -6.27
CA SER A 160 11.22 -0.70 -5.51
C SER A 160 11.31 -2.12 -4.96
N PRO A 161 10.91 -2.36 -3.70
CA PRO A 161 10.85 -3.69 -3.13
C PRO A 161 9.97 -4.66 -3.93
N TYR A 162 8.89 -4.15 -4.53
CA TYR A 162 7.97 -4.96 -5.34
C TYR A 162 8.61 -5.33 -6.70
N TRP A 163 9.47 -4.47 -7.24
CA TRP A 163 10.28 -4.76 -8.43
C TRP A 163 11.44 -5.72 -8.13
N GLN A 164 12.13 -5.62 -6.99
CA GLN A 164 13.22 -6.55 -6.68
C GLN A 164 12.74 -8.00 -6.46
N ASP A 165 11.50 -8.18 -5.97
CA ASP A 165 10.88 -9.50 -5.86
C ASP A 165 10.49 -10.11 -7.22
N TYR A 166 10.36 -9.30 -8.28
CA TYR A 166 10.20 -9.79 -9.66
C TYR A 166 11.42 -10.62 -10.09
N GLU A 167 12.65 -10.13 -9.91
CA GLU A 167 13.85 -10.85 -10.36
C GLU A 167 14.04 -12.18 -9.60
N LYS A 168 13.78 -12.18 -8.29
CA LYS A 168 13.89 -13.38 -7.45
C LYS A 168 12.86 -14.46 -7.84
N THR A 169 11.68 -14.06 -8.31
CA THR A 169 10.62 -15.01 -8.66
C THR A 169 10.79 -15.58 -10.07
N VAL A 170 11.23 -14.77 -11.05
CA VAL A 170 11.53 -15.26 -12.41
C VAL A 170 12.64 -16.31 -12.37
N GLN A 171 13.67 -16.13 -11.53
CA GLN A 171 14.72 -17.14 -11.35
C GLN A 171 14.22 -18.45 -10.72
N ARG A 172 13.13 -18.43 -9.93
CA ARG A 172 12.51 -19.65 -9.38
C ARG A 172 11.60 -20.38 -10.39
N VAL A 173 11.01 -19.67 -11.34
CA VAL A 173 10.13 -20.27 -12.37
C VAL A 173 10.93 -20.72 -13.61
N GLY A 174 12.16 -20.23 -13.77
CA GLY A 174 13.10 -20.61 -14.83
C GLY A 174 14.03 -21.79 -14.52
N ARG A 175 13.74 -22.62 -13.52
CA ARG A 175 14.45 -23.88 -13.24
C ARG A 175 13.48 -25.06 -13.21
#